data_AF-A0A1F6DC02-F1
#
_entry.id   AF-A0A1F6DC02-F1
#
_cell.length_a   1.000
_cell.length_b   1.000
_cell.length_c   1.000
_cell.angle_alpha   90.00
_cell.angle_beta   90.00
_cell.angle_gamma   90.00
#
_symmetry.space_group_name_H-M   'P 1'
#
loop_
_entity.id
_entity.type
_entity.pdbx_description
1 polymer ?
#
loop_
_entity_poly.entity_id
_entity_poly.type
_entity_poly.pdbx_seq_one_letter_code
_entity_poly.pdbx_strand_id
1 'polypeptide(L)' 'MTTISVPLSASLEQMLHHLVSTGYAANKADAVRRALIKAAEDEAVERVLRAQREIDEGKGLRGDLRMLAAQLDA' A
#
# COMPACT_ATOMS: atom_id res chain seq x y z
N MET A 1 -17.29 16.86 3.36
CA MET A 1 -16.22 16.83 2.35
C MET A 1 -14.98 17.45 2.95
N THR A 2 -13.86 16.75 2.92
CA THR A 2 -12.55 17.27 3.32
C THR A 2 -11.72 17.48 2.05
N THR A 3 -11.04 18.61 1.96
CA THR A 3 -10.22 18.97 0.80
C THR A 3 -8.76 18.85 1.18
N ILE A 4 -7.98 18.18 0.32
CA ILE A 4 -6.53 18.08 0.45
C ILE A 4 -5.92 19.00 -0.62
N SER A 5 -5.06 19.92 -0.19
CA SER A 5 -4.30 20.80 -1.10
C SER A 5 -2.82 20.45 -0.98
N VAL A 6 -2.25 19.94 -2.07
CA VAL A 6 -0.85 19.53 -2.14
C VAL A 6 -0.27 20.08 -3.43
N PRO A 7 0.91 20.74 -3.40
CA PRO A 7 1.59 21.17 -4.60
C PRO A 7 2.04 19.96 -5.42
N LEU A 8 1.70 19.96 -6.71
CA LEU A 8 2.11 18.92 -7.65
C LEU A 8 3.19 19.47 -8.58
N SER A 9 4.21 18.66 -8.87
CA SER A 9 5.17 18.96 -9.92
C SER A 9 4.53 18.77 -11.30
N ALA A 10 5.09 19.42 -12.32
CA ALA A 10 4.60 19.29 -13.70
C ALA A 10 4.57 17.84 -14.20
N SER A 11 5.51 17.00 -13.75
CA SER A 11 5.55 15.57 -14.09
C SER A 11 4.37 14.80 -13.49
N LEU A 12 4.02 15.07 -12.23
CA LEU A 12 2.86 14.43 -11.58
C LEU A 12 1.55 14.89 -12.23
N GLU A 13 1.47 16.15 -12.65
CA GLU A 13 0.31 16.66 -13.37
C GLU A 13 0.16 15.98 -14.75
N GLN A 14 1.26 15.74 -15.47
CA GLN A 14 1.25 14.98 -16.72
C GLN A 14 0.79 13.53 -16.51
N MET A 15 1.24 12.87 -15.43
CA MET A 15 0.75 11.52 -15.07
C MET A 15 -0.76 11.53 -14.80
N LEU A 16 -1.26 12.53 -14.08
CA LEU A 16 -2.68 12.71 -13.82
C LEU A 16 -3.48 12.89 -15.11
N HIS A 17 -2.98 13.70 -16.04
CA HIS A 17 -3.58 13.82 -17.37
C HIS A 17 -3.57 12.50 -18.13
N HIS A 18 -2.48 11.74 -18.06
CA HIS A 18 -2.39 10.45 -18.72
C HIS A 18 -3.42 9.45 -18.17
N LEU A 19 -3.58 9.38 -16.84
CA LEU A 19 -4.58 8.52 -16.19
C LEU A 19 -6.01 8.88 -16.59
N VAL A 20 -6.32 10.17 -16.74
CA VAL A 20 -7.63 10.59 -17.26
C VAL A 20 -7.78 10.22 -18.75
N SER A 21 -6.72 10.42 -19.56
CA SER A 21 -6.75 10.14 -21.01
C SER A 21 -6.92 8.66 -21.34
N THR A 22 -6.42 7.78 -20.48
CA THR A 22 -6.54 6.31 -20.64
C THR A 22 -7.89 5.78 -20.17
N GLY A 23 -8.77 6.64 -19.65
CA GLY A 23 -10.07 6.26 -19.11
C GLY A 23 -10.01 5.62 -17.72
N TYR A 24 -8.85 5.62 -17.06
CA TYR A 24 -8.72 5.10 -15.69
C TYR A 24 -9.55 5.90 -14.68
N ALA A 25 -9.78 7.19 -14.94
CA ALA A 25 -10.58 8.07 -14.09
C ALA A 25 -11.33 9.13 -14.90
N ALA A 26 -12.46 9.61 -14.36
CA ALA A 26 -13.29 10.60 -15.05
C ALA A 26 -12.70 12.03 -15.01
N ASN A 27 -11.89 12.35 -13.99
CA ASN A 27 -11.19 13.63 -13.86
C ASN A 27 -9.98 13.48 -12.92
N LYS A 28 -9.16 14.54 -12.83
CA LYS A 28 -7.96 14.57 -11.98
C LYS A 28 -8.26 14.19 -10.52
N ALA A 29 -9.32 14.75 -9.94
CA ALA A 29 -9.67 14.48 -8.54
C ALA A 29 -10.12 13.03 -8.33
N ASP A 30 -10.85 12.46 -9.29
CA ASP A 30 -11.23 11.04 -9.29
C ASP A 30 -10.00 10.13 -9.39
N ALA A 31 -9.03 10.48 -10.24
CA ALA A 31 -7.77 9.75 -10.37
C ALA A 31 -7.00 9.73 -9.04
N VAL A 32 -6.87 10.87 -8.37
CA VAL A 32 -6.20 10.97 -7.06
C VAL A 32 -6.93 10.13 -6.00
N ARG A 33 -8.27 10.18 -5.95
CA ARG A 33 -9.05 9.37 -5.01
C ARG A 33 -8.85 7.88 -5.23
N ARG A 34 -8.90 7.41 -6.48
CA ARG A 34 -8.65 6.01 -6.84
C ARG A 34 -7.22 5.59 -6.48
N ALA A 35 -6.24 6.45 -6.74
CA ALA A 35 -4.85 6.19 -6.40
C ALA A 35 -4.65 6.05 -4.88
N LEU A 36 -5.30 6.87 -4.07
CA LEU A 36 -5.25 6.77 -2.60
C LEU A 36 -5.84 5.45 -2.09
N ILE A 37 -6.99 5.04 -2.61
CA ILE A 37 -7.62 3.76 -2.26
C ILE A 37 -6.68 2.61 -2.62
N LYS A 38 -6.18 2.62 -3.87
CA LYS A 38 -5.26 1.60 -4.36
C LYS A 38 -3.97 1.55 -3.53
N ALA A 39 -3.41 2.68 -3.13
CA ALA A 39 -2.22 2.71 -2.28
C ALA A 39 -2.46 2.06 -0.92
N ALA A 40 -3.63 2.26 -0.32
CA ALA A 40 -3.99 1.61 0.94
C ALA A 40 -4.15 0.08 0.78
N GLU A 41 -4.73 -0.37 -0.33
CA GLU A 41 -4.85 -1.79 -0.67
C GLU A 41 -3.48 -2.43 -0.93
N ASP A 42 -2.64 -1.76 -1.73
CA ASP A 42 -1.31 -2.22 -2.08
C ASP A 42 -0.43 -2.34 -0.82
N GLU A 43 -0.56 -1.46 0.18
CA GLU A 43 0.16 -1.57 1.46
C GLU A 43 -0.21 -2.83 2.25
N ALA A 44 -1.50 -3.21 2.25
CA ALA A 44 -1.95 -4.43 2.91
C ALA A 44 -1.36 -5.68 2.24
N VAL A 45 -1.30 -5.68 0.90
CA VAL A 45 -0.68 -6.77 0.12
C VAL A 45 0.83 -6.81 0.36
N GLU A 46 1.50 -5.65 0.32
CA GLU A 46 2.93 -5.49 0.61
C GLU A 46 3.30 -6.07 1.98
N ARG A 47 2.49 -5.85 3.01
CA ARG A 47 2.69 -6.39 4.35
C ARG A 47 2.71 -7.92 4.35
N VAL A 48 1.75 -8.56 3.68
CA VAL A 48 1.69 -10.02 3.58
C VAL A 48 2.88 -10.56 2.80
N LEU A 49 3.21 -9.95 1.65
CA LEU A 49 4.35 -10.38 0.83
C LEU A 49 5.68 -10.20 1.56
N ARG A 50 5.80 -9.14 2.36
CA ARG A 50 6.96 -8.92 3.23
C ARG A 50 7.06 -10.00 4.31
N ALA A 51 5.96 -10.28 5.01
CA ALA A 51 5.92 -11.35 6.01
C ALA A 51 6.29 -12.73 5.40
N GLN A 52 5.80 -13.04 4.19
CA GLN A 52 6.17 -14.28 3.49
C GLN A 52 7.68 -14.35 3.22
N ARG A 53 8.27 -13.26 2.70
CA ARG A 53 9.71 -13.20 2.46
C ARG A 53 10.53 -13.37 3.72
N GLU A 54 10.10 -12.82 4.86
CA GLU A 54 10.78 -13.00 6.14
C GLU A 54 10.80 -14.48 6.59
N ILE A 55 9.72 -15.23 6.34
CA ILE A 55 9.68 -16.68 6.58
C ILE A 55 10.67 -17.41 5.65
N ASP A 56 10.69 -17.06 4.36
CA ASP A 56 11.59 -17.68 3.37
C ASP A 56 13.06 -17.41 3.69
N GLU A 57 13.38 -16.21 4.20
CA GLU A 57 14.71 -15.81 4.69
C GLU A 57 15.10 -16.47 6.02
N GLY A 58 14.24 -17.32 6.57
CA GLY A 58 14.51 -18.06 7.81
C GLY A 58 14.38 -17.24 9.09
N LYS A 59 13.79 -16.03 9.02
CA LYS A 59 13.51 -15.18 10.19
C LYS A 59 12.24 -15.60 10.93
N GLY A 60 11.54 -16.62 10.44
CA GLY A 60 10.39 -17.20 11.11
C GLY A 60 10.74 -17.89 12.43
N LEU A 61 9.85 -17.75 13.41
CA LEU A 61 9.93 -18.48 14.67
C LEU A 61 9.78 -19.99 14.41
N ARG A 62 10.67 -20.79 15.00
CA ARG A 62 10.69 -22.27 14.88
C ARG A 62 10.89 -22.87 16.26
N GLY A 63 10.08 -23.85 16.65
CA GLY A 63 10.19 -24.51 17.97
C GLY A 63 8.84 -24.98 18.51
N ASP A 64 8.80 -25.29 19.82
CA ASP A 64 7.57 -25.70 20.52
C ASP A 64 6.57 -24.52 20.59
N LEU A 65 5.35 -24.78 20.11
CA LEU A 65 4.27 -23.79 20.07
C LEU A 65 3.95 -23.21 21.46
N ARG A 66 4.10 -23.99 22.55
CA ARG A 66 3.86 -23.48 23.92
C ARG A 66 4.89 -22.44 24.34
N MET A 67 6.13 -22.63 23.94
CA MET A 67 7.22 -21.69 24.24
C MET A 67 7.13 -20.42 23.40
N LEU A 68 6.74 -20.55 22.12
CA LEU A 68 6.53 -19.40 21.25
C LEU A 68 5.35 -18.54 21.72
N ALA A 69 4.25 -19.16 22.16
CA ALA A 69 3.12 -18.43 22.73
C ALA A 69 3.53 -17.63 23.98
N ALA A 70 4.31 -18.23 24.88
CA ALA A 70 4.81 -17.55 26.07
C ALA A 70 5.78 -16.37 25.77
N GLN A 71 6.43 -16.36 24.60
CA GLN A 71 7.27 -15.23 24.14
C GLN A 71 6.48 -14.10 23.47
N LEU A 72 5.26 -14.37 23.00
CA LEU A 72 4.39 -13.40 22.34
C LEU A 72 3.44 -12.68 23.33
N ASP A 73 3.14 -13.32 24.48
CA ASP A 73 2.26 -12.79 25.54
C ASP A 73 3.00 -11.92 26.59
N ALA A 74 4.31 -11.67 26.44
CA ALA A 74 5.15 -10.88 27.34
C ALA A 74 5.58 -9.55 26.72
#